data_AF-D3G1Z1-F1
#
_entry.id   AF-D3G1Z1-F1
#
_cell.length_a   1.000
_cell.length_b   1.000
_cell.length_c   1.000
_cell.angle_alpha   90.00
_cell.angle_beta   90.00
_cell.angle_gamma   90.00
#
_symmetry.space_group_name_H-M   'P 1'
#
loop_
_entity.id
_entity.type
_entity.pdbx_description
1 polymer ?
#
loop_
_entity_poly.entity_id
_entity_poly.type
_entity_poly.pdbx_seq_one_letter_code
_entity_poly.pdbx_strand_id
1 'polypeptide(L)'
;MGVWKMYAITFVEIIIFLVVGFLLTQKVLSNIYESAGIAYLGNVGVVWFGLSFLLFCLYTLFRTYILSKRSPLLNERITSITFWIVFIWSAYSVFSPFVKGEI
;
A
#
# COMPACT_ATOMS: atom_id res chain seq x y z
N MET A 1 -11.20 24.02 -3.92
CA MET A 1 -10.41 23.60 -2.74
C MET A 1 -8.97 24.00 -3.02
N GLY A 2 -8.29 24.73 -2.13
CA GLY A 2 -6.89 25.12 -2.38
C GLY A 2 -5.98 23.89 -2.53
N VAL A 3 -5.04 23.93 -3.47
CA VAL A 3 -4.08 22.85 -3.77
C VAL A 3 -3.36 22.33 -2.51
N TRP A 4 -3.04 23.22 -1.57
CA TRP A 4 -2.46 22.88 -0.27
C TRP A 4 -3.32 21.98 0.60
N LYS A 5 -4.64 22.22 0.64
CA LYS A 5 -5.57 21.38 1.42
C LYS A 5 -5.66 19.97 0.84
N MET A 6 -5.53 19.85 -0.48
CA MET A 6 -5.54 18.59 -1.21
C MET A 6 -4.29 17.74 -0.89
N TYR A 7 -3.10 18.35 -0.85
CA TYR A 7 -1.89 17.66 -0.42
C TYR A 7 -1.90 17.28 1.07
N ALA A 8 -2.44 18.15 1.93
CA ALA A 8 -2.58 17.83 3.36
C ALA A 8 -3.45 16.60 3.61
N ILE A 9 -4.59 16.49 2.90
CA ILE A 9 -5.45 15.28 2.98
C ILE A 9 -4.69 14.04 2.52
N THR A 10 -3.95 14.13 1.41
CA THR A 10 -3.11 13.04 0.91
C THR A 10 -2.11 12.56 1.96
N PHE A 11 -1.45 13.51 2.62
CA PHE A 11 -0.45 13.21 3.63
C PHE A 11 -1.06 12.50 4.84
N VAL A 12 -2.23 12.96 5.29
CA VAL A 12 -2.99 12.30 6.36
C VAL A 12 -3.44 10.89 5.94
N GLU A 13 -3.93 10.72 4.70
CA GLU A 13 -4.27 9.39 4.17
C GLU A 13 -3.07 8.45 4.24
N ILE A 14 -1.88 8.88 3.80
CA ILE A 14 -0.65 8.07 3.84
C ILE A 14 -0.30 7.66 5.28
N ILE A 15 -0.35 8.59 6.24
CA ILE A 15 -0.08 8.27 7.66
C ILE A 15 -1.06 7.21 8.17
N ILE A 16 -2.35 7.35 7.85
CA ILE A 16 -3.38 6.38 8.23
C ILE A 16 -3.03 5.01 7.64
N PHE A 17 -2.67 4.93 6.36
CA PHE A 17 -2.31 3.66 5.72
C PHE A 17 -1.01 3.05 6.26
N LEU A 18 -0.04 3.86 6.72
CA LEU A 18 1.15 3.34 7.39
C LEU A 18 0.80 2.68 8.73
N VAL A 19 -0.06 3.31 9.53
CA VAL A 19 -0.51 2.75 10.82
C VAL A 19 -1.36 1.49 10.61
N VAL A 20 -2.33 1.54 9.69
CA VAL A 20 -3.17 0.39 9.36
C VAL A 20 -2.34 -0.75 8.77
N GLY A 21 -1.43 -0.43 7.85
CA GLY A 21 -0.50 -1.39 7.27
C GLY A 21 0.36 -2.05 8.33
N PHE A 22 0.84 -1.31 9.33
CA PHE A 22 1.62 -1.88 10.43
C PHE A 22 0.84 -2.93 11.21
N LEU A 23 -0.39 -2.60 11.60
CA LEU A 23 -1.26 -3.52 12.34
C LEU A 23 -1.58 -4.77 11.52
N LEU A 24 -1.84 -4.62 10.22
CA LEU A 24 -2.11 -5.74 9.33
C LEU A 24 -0.85 -6.59 9.09
N THR A 25 0.31 -5.97 8.93
CA THR A 25 1.57 -6.70 8.77
C THR A 25 1.88 -7.57 9.98
N GLN A 26 1.69 -7.03 11.19
CA GLN A 26 1.98 -7.74 12.44
C GLN A 26 0.95 -8.83 12.78
N LYS A 27 -0.35 -8.59 12.53
CA LYS A 27 -1.40 -9.53 12.96
C LYS A 27 -1.85 -10.50 11.87
N VAL A 28 -1.96 -10.01 10.64
CA VAL A 28 -2.56 -10.75 9.52
C VAL A 28 -1.45 -11.35 8.67
N LEU A 29 -0.54 -10.50 8.18
CA LEU A 29 0.46 -10.93 7.22
C LEU A 29 1.51 -11.85 7.82
N SER A 30 1.94 -11.62 9.07
CA SER A 30 2.78 -12.54 9.83
C SER A 30 2.14 -13.94 9.92
N ASN A 31 0.88 -14.02 10.34
CA ASN A 31 0.15 -15.30 10.42
C ASN A 31 0.03 -15.98 9.05
N ILE A 32 -0.22 -15.20 7.98
CA ILE A 32 -0.28 -15.73 6.61
C ILE A 32 1.10 -16.31 6.20
N TYR A 33 2.18 -15.57 6.42
CA TYR A 33 3.53 -16.04 6.07
C TYR A 33 3.92 -17.29 6.86
N GLU A 34 3.68 -17.31 8.16
CA GLU A 34 3.97 -18.49 8.99
C GLU A 34 3.14 -19.69 8.56
N SER A 35 1.85 -19.50 8.25
CA SER A 35 0.99 -20.57 7.72
C SER A 35 1.44 -21.10 6.35
N ALA A 36 2.12 -20.27 5.56
CA ALA A 36 2.73 -20.64 4.28
C ALA A 36 4.14 -21.23 4.45
N GLY A 37 4.64 -21.40 5.68
CA GLY A 37 5.97 -21.91 5.98
C GLY A 37 7.10 -20.91 5.76
N ILE A 38 6.79 -19.62 5.61
CA ILE A 38 7.74 -18.54 5.38
C ILE A 38 8.20 -17.98 6.73
N ALA A 39 9.51 -18.04 6.99
CA ALA A 39 10.06 -17.55 8.24
C ALA A 39 9.93 -16.02 8.34
N TYR A 40 9.23 -15.55 9.38
CA TYR A 40 9.05 -14.13 9.66
C TYR A 40 10.27 -13.50 10.37
N LEU A 41 11.48 -13.77 9.85
CA LEU A 41 12.76 -13.36 10.46
C LEU A 41 13.56 -12.36 9.61
N GLY A 42 12.96 -11.83 8.56
CA GLY A 42 13.59 -10.95 7.58
C GLY A 42 13.40 -9.45 7.79
N ASN A 43 13.53 -8.69 6.70
CA ASN A 43 13.29 -7.24 6.71
C ASN A 43 11.78 -6.92 6.66
N VAL A 44 11.12 -7.13 7.81
CA VAL A 44 9.70 -6.85 8.02
C VAL A 44 9.33 -5.41 7.67
N GLY A 45 10.28 -4.46 7.78
CA GLY A 45 10.08 -3.07 7.41
C GLY A 45 9.71 -2.89 5.94
N VAL A 46 10.40 -3.57 5.03
CA VAL A 46 10.14 -3.49 3.58
C VAL A 46 8.75 -4.03 3.25
N VAL A 47 8.37 -5.15 3.87
CA VAL A 47 7.04 -5.74 3.68
C VAL A 47 5.94 -4.87 4.28
N TRP A 48 6.19 -4.27 5.45
CA TRP A 48 5.27 -3.34 6.08
C TRP A 48 5.03 -2.09 5.22
N PHE A 49 6.11 -1.46 4.74
CA PHE A 49 6.00 -0.32 3.82
C PHE A 49 5.29 -0.74 2.54
N GLY A 50 5.66 -1.90 1.98
CA GLY A 50 4.99 -2.52 0.83
C GLY A 50 3.48 -2.63 1.03
N LEU A 51 3.04 -3.27 2.12
CA LEU A 51 1.63 -3.47 2.40
C LEU A 51 0.89 -2.14 2.57
N SER A 52 1.50 -1.18 3.27
CA SER A 52 0.91 0.15 3.51
C SER A 52 0.67 0.90 2.20
N PHE A 53 1.67 0.96 1.33
CA PHE A 53 1.55 1.63 0.02
C PHE A 53 0.65 0.86 -0.94
N LEU A 54 0.67 -0.47 -0.89
CA LEU A 54 -0.23 -1.31 -1.68
C LEU A 54 -1.69 -1.02 -1.32
N LEU A 55 -2.01 -0.94 -0.02
CA LEU A 55 -3.35 -0.59 0.47
C LEU A 55 -3.76 0.83 0.05
N PHE A 56 -2.85 1.80 0.13
CA PHE A 56 -3.10 3.16 -0.33
C PHE A 56 -3.41 3.22 -1.84
N CYS A 57 -2.63 2.51 -2.65
CA CYS A 57 -2.84 2.41 -4.09
C CYS A 57 -4.16 1.70 -4.42
N LEU A 58 -4.46 0.58 -3.77
CA LEU A 58 -5.72 -0.15 -3.94
C LEU A 58 -6.92 0.70 -3.54
N TYR A 59 -6.84 1.43 -2.43
CA TYR A 59 -7.86 2.38 -2.01
C TYR A 59 -8.07 3.50 -3.05
N THR A 60 -6.98 4.04 -3.59
CA THR A 60 -7.03 5.06 -4.65
C THR A 60 -7.71 4.51 -5.91
N LEU A 61 -7.35 3.30 -6.35
CA LEU A 61 -7.97 2.61 -7.48
C LEU A 61 -9.47 2.34 -7.21
N PHE A 62 -9.79 1.82 -6.03
CA PHE A 62 -11.17 1.53 -5.62
C PHE A 62 -12.04 2.78 -5.66
N ARG A 63 -11.56 3.91 -5.13
CA ARG A 63 -12.30 5.18 -5.16
C ARG A 63 -12.53 5.69 -6.58
N THR A 64 -11.55 5.57 -7.46
CA THR A 64 -11.65 6.11 -8.81
C THR A 64 -12.49 5.23 -9.73
N TYR A 65 -12.27 3.92 -9.71
CA TYR A 65 -12.89 3.00 -10.66
C TYR A 65 -14.25 2.46 -10.18
N ILE A 66 -14.42 2.22 -8.87
CA ILE A 66 -15.64 1.59 -8.33
C ILE A 66 -16.63 2.63 -7.82
N LEU A 67 -16.16 3.56 -6.98
CA LEU A 67 -17.04 4.61 -6.43
C LEU A 67 -17.32 5.76 -7.42
N SER A 68 -16.64 5.77 -8.57
CA SER A 68 -16.73 6.81 -9.62
C SER A 68 -16.62 8.25 -9.08
N LYS A 69 -16.03 8.43 -7.90
CA LYS A 69 -15.78 9.74 -7.29
C LYS A 69 -14.53 10.32 -7.94
N ARG A 70 -14.67 10.75 -9.20
CA ARG A 70 -13.61 11.41 -9.96
C ARG A 70 -13.36 12.81 -9.40
N SER A 71 -12.57 12.90 -8.34
CA SER A 71 -11.94 14.17 -7.97
C SER A 71 -10.75 14.41 -8.92
N PRO A 72 -10.46 15.68 -9.29
CA PRO A 72 -9.29 16.00 -10.12
C PRO A 72 -8.00 15.39 -9.57
N LEU A 73 -7.86 15.42 -8.24
CA LEU A 73 -6.77 14.83 -7.47
C LEU A 73 -6.59 13.31 -7.71
N LEU A 74 -7.68 12.54 -7.68
CA LEU A 74 -7.63 11.09 -7.87
C LEU A 74 -7.27 10.73 -9.30
N ASN A 75 -7.73 11.54 -10.26
CA ASN A 75 -7.43 11.35 -11.67
C ASN A 75 -5.95 11.65 -11.97
N GLU A 76 -5.41 12.75 -11.44
CA GLU A 76 -3.98 13.11 -11.54
C GLU A 76 -3.06 12.04 -10.91
N ARG A 77 -3.48 11.43 -9.79
CA ARG A 77 -2.72 10.34 -9.17
C ARG A 77 -2.66 9.11 -10.07
N ILE A 78 -3.78 8.68 -10.64
CA ILE A 78 -3.84 7.45 -11.45
C ILE A 78 -3.18 7.63 -12.82
N THR A 79 -3.17 8.84 -13.38
CA THR A 79 -2.41 9.10 -14.62
C THR A 79 -0.91 9.24 -14.38
N SER A 80 -0.46 9.40 -13.14
CA SER A 80 0.95 9.55 -12.80
C SER A 80 1.72 8.23 -12.91
N ILE A 81 2.85 8.24 -13.62
CA ILE A 81 3.74 7.08 -13.70
C ILE A 81 4.32 6.69 -12.33
N THR A 82 4.56 7.67 -11.46
CA THR A 82 5.08 7.44 -10.10
C THR A 82 4.11 6.59 -9.28
N PHE A 83 2.81 6.78 -9.45
CA PHE A 83 1.79 5.98 -8.78
C PHE A 83 1.88 4.50 -9.18
N TRP A 84 2.03 4.22 -10.48
CA TRP A 84 2.16 2.85 -10.99
C TRP A 84 3.47 2.19 -10.56
N ILE A 85 4.57 2.94 -10.52
CA ILE A 85 5.84 2.44 -9.99
C ILE A 85 5.69 2.05 -8.52
N VAL A 86 5.10 2.92 -7.70
CA VAL A 86 4.84 2.62 -6.27
C VAL A 86 3.91 1.42 -6.13
N PHE A 87 2.88 1.30 -6.96
CA PHE A 87 1.96 0.16 -6.94
C PHE A 87 2.67 -1.16 -7.27
N ILE A 88 3.48 -1.20 -8.33
CA ILE A 88 4.21 -2.40 -8.72
C ILE A 88 5.26 -2.79 -7.67
N TRP A 89 6.01 -1.82 -7.15
CA TRP A 89 7.05 -2.08 -6.14
C TRP A 89 6.46 -2.53 -4.80
N SER A 90 5.34 -1.93 -4.41
CA SER A 90 4.59 -2.33 -3.21
C SER A 90 3.99 -3.73 -3.35
N ALA A 91 3.44 -4.08 -4.52
CA ALA A 91 3.02 -5.45 -4.79
C ALA A 91 4.21 -6.41 -4.72
N TYR A 92 5.31 -6.10 -5.40
CA TYR A 92 6.50 -6.94 -5.41
C TYR A 92 7.03 -7.21 -4.00
N SER A 93 7.14 -6.18 -3.16
CA SER A 93 7.64 -6.35 -1.78
C SER A 93 6.73 -7.22 -0.90
N VAL A 94 5.41 -7.21 -1.10
CA VAL A 94 4.48 -8.07 -0.36
C VAL A 94 4.47 -9.50 -0.90
N PHE A 95 4.59 -9.67 -2.21
CA PHE A 95 4.48 -10.98 -2.87
C PHE A 95 5.81 -11.72 -3.01
N SER A 96 6.95 -11.02 -3.04
CA SER A 96 8.27 -11.65 -3.20
C SER A 96 8.60 -12.70 -2.13
N PRO A 97 8.21 -12.55 -0.85
CA PRO A 97 8.48 -13.58 0.15
C PRO A 97 7.80 -14.92 -0.15
N PHE A 98 6.65 -14.91 -0.83
CA PHE A 98 5.97 -16.15 -1.23
C PHE A 98 6.71 -16.93 -2.31
N VAL A 99 7.50 -16.25 -3.14
CA VAL A 99 8.32 -16.90 -4.18
C VAL A 99 9.66 -17.36 -3.60
N LYS A 100 10.23 -16.58 -2.68
CA LYS A 100 11.54 -16.86 -2.07
C LYS A 100 11.48 -17.87 -0.92
N GLY A 101 10.35 -17.98 -0.23
CA GLY A 101 10.21 -18.79 0.98
C GLY A 101 10.72 -18.10 2.25
N GLU A 102 11.20 -16.86 2.14
CA GLU A 102 11.76 -16.05 3.22
C GLU A 102 11.49 -14.56 2.97
N ILE A 103 11.48 -13.77 4.06
CA ILE A 103 11.26 -12.31 4.03
C ILE A 103 12.57 -11.55 3.83
#